data_AF-X1R010-F1
#
_entry.id   AF-X1R010-F1
#
_cell.length_a   1.000
_cell.length_b   1.000
_cell.length_c   1.000
_cell.angle_alpha   90.00
_cell.angle_beta   90.00
_cell.angle_gamma   90.00
#
_symmetry.space_group_name_H-M   'P 1'
#
loop_
_entity.id
_entity.type
_entity.pdbx_description
1 polymer ?
#
loop_
_entity_poly.entity_id
_entity_poly.type
_entity_poly.pdbx_seq_one_letter_code
_entity_poly.pdbx_strand_id
1 'polypeptide(L)'
;MLKGHVLANLFYEPSTRTSSSFIAAMVRLGGSVIPIHGVQYSSVSKGESLPDTVRTLECYADVIVLRHPEVGASEVAARYASKPVISAGDGVGEHPTQGLLDIYTIYTELGTIDG
;
A
#
# COMPACT_ATOMS: atom_id res chain seq x y z
N MET A 1 3.54 -14.60 12.31
CA MET A 1 4.71 -13.68 12.31
C MET A 1 4.27 -12.24 12.57
N LEU A 2 3.13 -11.80 12.03
CA LEU A 2 2.58 -10.44 12.23
C LEU A 2 1.30 -10.43 13.08
N LYS A 3 1.14 -11.39 14.01
CA LYS A 3 -0.04 -11.43 14.88
C LYS A 3 -0.09 -10.16 15.73
N GLY A 4 -1.26 -9.51 15.76
CA GLY A 4 -1.47 -8.24 16.46
C GLY A 4 -1.03 -6.99 15.70
N HIS A 5 -0.46 -7.13 14.50
CA HIS A 5 -0.15 -5.99 13.64
C HIS A 5 -1.31 -5.72 12.68
N VAL A 6 -1.49 -4.45 12.32
CA VAL A 6 -2.56 -3.98 11.45
C VAL A 6 -1.99 -3.28 10.22
N LEU A 7 -2.48 -3.63 9.03
CA LEU A 7 -2.16 -2.95 7.77
C LEU A 7 -3.34 -2.06 7.35
N ALA A 8 -3.10 -0.77 7.13
CA ALA A 8 -4.06 0.12 6.48
C ALA A 8 -3.86 0.05 4.96
N ASN A 9 -4.90 -0.36 4.24
CA ASN A 9 -4.85 -0.56 2.79
C ASN A 9 -5.58 0.59 2.07
N LEU A 10 -4.86 1.68 1.81
CA LEU A 10 -5.39 2.98 1.37
C LEU A 10 -5.30 3.14 -0.16
N PHE A 11 -6.43 2.98 -0.84
CA PHE A 11 -6.53 3.05 -2.30
C PHE A 11 -7.45 4.19 -2.73
N TYR A 12 -6.86 5.31 -3.17
CA TYR A 12 -7.58 6.44 -3.76
C TYR A 12 -8.01 6.15 -5.21
N GLU A 13 -7.23 5.33 -5.91
CA GLU A 13 -7.58 4.79 -7.23
C GLU A 13 -7.91 3.28 -7.11
N PRO A 14 -9.01 2.80 -7.71
CA PRO A 14 -9.41 1.40 -7.58
C PRO A 14 -8.41 0.44 -8.24
N SER A 15 -7.98 -0.58 -7.49
CA SER A 15 -7.26 -1.75 -8.03
C SER A 15 -7.53 -2.99 -7.20
N THR A 16 -8.49 -3.79 -7.63
CA THR A 16 -8.92 -5.01 -6.94
C THR A 16 -7.80 -6.03 -6.84
N ARG A 17 -6.95 -6.15 -7.86
CA ARG A 17 -5.85 -7.13 -7.90
C ARG A 17 -4.78 -6.79 -6.85
N THR A 18 -4.25 -5.58 -6.91
CA THR A 18 -3.18 -5.13 -6.00
C THR A 18 -3.68 -5.12 -4.56
N SER A 19 -4.87 -4.56 -4.32
CA SER A 19 -5.49 -4.52 -2.99
C SER A 19 -5.66 -5.93 -2.40
N SER A 20 -6.27 -6.85 -3.16
CA SER A 20 -6.50 -8.22 -2.68
C SER A 20 -5.20 -8.95 -2.36
N SER A 21 -4.12 -8.67 -3.10
CA SER A 21 -2.81 -9.30 -2.85
C SER A 21 -2.20 -8.89 -1.50
N PHE A 22 -2.24 -7.60 -1.16
CA PHE A 22 -1.76 -7.09 0.14
C PHE A 22 -2.62 -7.58 1.30
N ILE A 23 -3.94 -7.58 1.12
CA ILE A 23 -4.87 -8.11 2.12
C ILE A 23 -4.54 -9.59 2.38
N ALA A 24 -4.42 -10.40 1.33
CA ALA A 24 -4.12 -11.82 1.44
C ALA A 24 -2.75 -12.06 2.11
N ALA A 25 -1.72 -11.28 1.76
CA ALA A 25 -0.40 -11.38 2.36
C ALA A 25 -0.44 -11.11 3.88
N MET A 26 -1.09 -10.02 4.30
CA MET A 26 -1.18 -9.66 5.72
C MET A 26 -1.96 -10.70 6.53
N VAL A 27 -3.09 -11.17 6.00
CA VAL A 27 -3.91 -12.22 6.64
C VAL A 27 -3.12 -13.53 6.76
N ARG A 28 -2.39 -13.94 5.71
CA ARG A 28 -1.53 -15.14 5.75
C ARG A 28 -0.42 -15.05 6.79
N LEU A 29 0.11 -13.86 7.06
CA LEU A 29 1.11 -13.63 8.11
C LEU A 29 0.53 -13.59 9.54
N GLY A 30 -0.81 -13.65 9.65
CA GLY A 30 -1.58 -13.65 10.89
C GLY A 30 -1.97 -12.25 11.39
N GLY A 31 -1.79 -11.21 10.57
CA GLY A 31 -2.15 -9.84 10.88
C GLY A 31 -3.60 -9.48 10.52
N SER A 32 -3.98 -8.24 10.77
CA SER A 32 -5.29 -7.69 10.43
C SER A 32 -5.17 -6.56 9.41
N VAL A 33 -6.27 -6.25 8.70
CA VAL A 33 -6.26 -5.25 7.63
C VAL A 33 -7.46 -4.32 7.78
N ILE A 34 -7.22 -3.02 7.59
CA ILE A 34 -8.24 -1.99 7.46
C ILE A 34 -8.31 -1.59 5.98
N PRO A 35 -9.27 -2.13 5.20
CA PRO A 35 -9.43 -1.78 3.80
C PRO A 35 -10.08 -0.40 3.66
N ILE A 36 -9.43 0.51 2.92
CA ILE A 36 -9.93 1.84 2.66
C ILE A 36 -9.97 2.03 1.13
N HIS A 37 -11.18 1.96 0.59
CA HIS A 37 -11.45 2.10 -0.83
C HIS A 37 -12.28 3.36 -1.08
N GLY A 38 -12.01 4.04 -2.20
CA GLY A 38 -12.89 5.11 -2.67
C GLY A 38 -12.84 6.37 -1.80
N VAL A 39 -11.65 6.76 -1.33
CA VAL A 39 -11.43 7.99 -0.53
C VAL A 39 -11.93 9.26 -1.25
N GLN A 40 -12.10 9.19 -2.58
CA GLN A 40 -12.78 10.17 -3.42
C GLN A 40 -14.20 10.52 -2.95
N TYR A 41 -14.89 9.63 -2.21
CA TYR A 41 -16.27 9.83 -1.73
C TYR A 41 -16.43 10.20 -0.26
N SER A 42 -15.40 10.05 0.59
CA SER A 42 -15.56 10.18 2.06
C SER A 42 -14.66 11.21 2.74
N SER A 43 -13.37 11.29 2.36
CA SER A 43 -12.38 12.21 2.96
C SER A 43 -11.90 13.29 1.99
N VAL A 44 -11.62 12.95 0.72
CA VAL A 44 -11.23 13.95 -0.29
C VAL A 44 -12.37 14.91 -0.57
N SER A 45 -13.62 14.44 -0.60
CA SER A 45 -14.81 15.29 -0.76
C SER A 45 -15.02 16.24 0.43
N LYS A 46 -14.39 15.97 1.59
CA LYS A 46 -14.39 16.83 2.78
C LYS A 46 -13.17 17.75 2.85
N GLY A 47 -12.25 17.68 1.88
CA GLY A 47 -11.04 18.51 1.84
C GLY A 47 -9.91 18.05 2.77
N GLU A 48 -9.94 16.81 3.25
CA GLU A 48 -8.84 16.26 4.06
C GLU A 48 -7.59 16.04 3.18
N SER A 49 -6.44 16.54 3.63
CA SER A 49 -5.18 16.41 2.88
C SER A 49 -4.58 15.02 3.04
N LEU A 50 -3.82 14.54 2.04
CA LEU A 50 -3.12 13.25 2.12
C LEU A 50 -2.23 13.13 3.39
N PRO A 51 -1.45 14.15 3.79
CA PRO A 51 -0.72 14.13 5.06
C PRO A 51 -1.61 13.91 6.29
N ASP A 52 -2.78 14.53 6.35
CA ASP A 52 -3.70 14.40 7.49
C ASP A 52 -4.31 12.99 7.55
N THR A 53 -4.71 12.45 6.41
CA THR A 53 -5.19 11.06 6.31
C THR A 53 -4.09 10.08 6.75
N VAL A 54 -2.85 10.26 6.29
CA VAL A 54 -1.71 9.41 6.65
C VAL A 54 -1.44 9.44 8.16
N ARG A 55 -1.40 10.63 8.77
CA ARG A 55 -1.22 10.82 10.22
C ARG A 55 -2.33 10.19 11.05
N THR A 56 -3.55 10.26 10.55
CA THR A 56 -4.71 9.63 11.20
C THR A 56 -4.59 8.10 11.13
N LEU A 57 -4.23 7.55 9.97
CA LEU A 57 -4.18 6.10 9.78
C LEU A 57 -2.99 5.43 10.48
N GLU A 58 -1.85 6.09 10.60
CA GLU A 58 -0.72 5.54 11.38
C GLU A 58 -1.06 5.38 12.87
N CYS A 59 -2.05 6.11 13.39
CA CYS A 59 -2.54 5.91 14.76
C CYS A 59 -3.32 4.60 14.91
N TYR A 60 -3.88 4.06 13.83
CA TYR A 60 -4.70 2.85 13.83
C TYR A 60 -3.99 1.61 13.27
N ALA A 61 -2.97 1.81 12.43
CA ALA A 61 -2.27 0.74 11.74
C ALA A 61 -0.75 0.81 11.94
N ASP A 62 -0.08 -0.33 11.81
CA ASP A 62 1.37 -0.47 11.96
C ASP A 62 2.13 -0.28 10.64
N VAL A 63 1.42 -0.40 9.52
CA VAL A 63 1.95 -0.18 8.16
C VAL A 63 0.82 0.33 7.27
N ILE A 64 1.17 1.22 6.34
CA ILE A 64 0.23 1.78 5.36
C ILE A 64 0.64 1.31 3.97
N VAL A 65 -0.30 0.77 3.21
CA VAL A 65 -0.17 0.58 1.75
C VAL A 65 -0.92 1.72 1.09
N LEU A 66 -0.27 2.47 0.20
CA LEU A 66 -0.86 3.61 -0.47
C LEU A 66 -0.89 3.41 -1.98
N ARG A 67 -2.05 3.62 -2.59
CA ARG A 67 -2.20 3.84 -4.03
C ARG A 67 -2.91 5.16 -4.28
N HIS A 68 -2.29 6.04 -5.07
CA HIS A 68 -2.77 7.39 -5.30
C HIS A 68 -2.64 7.80 -6.77
N PRO A 69 -3.56 8.59 -7.36
CA PRO A 69 -3.44 9.00 -8.77
C PRO A 69 -2.37 10.07 -9.02
N GLU A 70 -1.99 10.83 -8.00
CA GLU A 70 -0.96 11.88 -8.09
C GLU A 70 0.45 11.30 -7.95
N VAL A 71 1.33 11.64 -8.88
CA VAL A 71 2.75 11.25 -8.86
C VAL A 71 3.47 11.90 -7.68
N GLY A 72 4.27 11.14 -6.94
CA GLY A 72 4.99 11.62 -5.75
C GLY A 72 4.17 11.56 -4.46
N ALA A 73 2.90 11.14 -4.52
CA ALA A 73 2.04 11.00 -3.34
C ALA A 73 2.59 10.00 -2.32
N SER A 74 3.21 8.91 -2.79
CA SER A 74 3.86 7.93 -1.92
C SER A 74 5.05 8.52 -1.16
N GLU A 75 5.85 9.38 -1.81
CA GLU A 75 6.97 10.07 -1.17
C GLU A 75 6.47 11.10 -0.15
N VAL A 76 5.42 11.85 -0.50
CA VAL A 76 4.74 12.77 0.43
C VAL A 76 4.26 11.99 1.65
N ALA A 77 3.51 10.90 1.47
CA ALA A 77 3.03 10.08 2.57
C ALA A 77 4.17 9.57 3.45
N ALA A 78 5.27 9.08 2.86
CA ALA A 78 6.45 8.63 3.60
C ALA A 78 7.14 9.74 4.40
N ARG A 79 7.10 11.00 3.93
CA ARG A 79 7.63 12.15 4.69
C ARG A 79 6.79 12.50 5.93
N TYR A 80 5.49 12.25 5.89
CA TYR A 80 4.57 12.61 6.96
C TYR A 80 4.23 11.46 7.91
N ALA A 81 4.49 10.22 7.51
CA ALA A 81 4.32 9.03 8.35
C ALA A 81 5.55 8.77 9.22
N SER A 82 5.31 8.41 10.48
CA SER A 82 6.32 7.81 11.37
C SER A 82 6.41 6.29 11.20
N LYS A 83 5.37 5.67 10.62
CA LYS A 83 5.27 4.24 10.36
C LYS A 83 5.56 3.91 8.88
N PRO A 84 5.96 2.66 8.55
CA PRO A 84 6.28 2.28 7.18
C PRO A 84 5.12 2.52 6.20
N VAL A 85 5.46 3.11 5.05
CA VAL A 85 4.55 3.30 3.91
C VAL A 85 5.06 2.46 2.73
N ILE A 86 4.18 1.63 2.17
CA ILE A 86 4.45 0.79 1.00
C ILE A 86 3.69 1.39 -0.19
N SER A 87 4.40 1.75 -1.24
CA SER A 87 3.78 2.20 -2.50
C SER A 87 3.15 1.02 -3.25
N ALA A 88 1.87 1.15 -3.56
CA ALA A 88 1.10 0.27 -4.45
C ALA A 88 0.82 0.93 -5.81
N GLY A 89 1.60 1.97 -6.14
CA GLY A 89 1.49 2.77 -7.36
C GLY A 89 1.06 4.21 -7.09
N ASP A 90 1.74 5.16 -7.71
CA ASP A 90 1.38 6.56 -7.72
C ASP A 90 1.32 7.16 -9.14
N GLY A 91 0.12 7.42 -9.65
CA GLY A 91 -0.11 7.92 -11.02
C GLY A 91 0.43 6.99 -12.11
N VAL A 92 1.26 7.52 -13.02
CA VAL A 92 2.01 6.76 -14.03
C VAL A 92 3.33 6.16 -13.47
N GLY A 93 3.57 6.36 -12.17
CA GLY A 93 4.81 6.04 -11.47
C GLY A 93 4.97 4.58 -11.07
N GLU A 94 5.98 4.33 -10.24
CA GLU A 94 6.50 3.00 -9.96
C GLU A 94 5.50 2.11 -9.22
N HIS A 95 5.50 0.82 -9.58
CA HIS A 95 4.83 -0.23 -8.82
C HIS A 95 5.89 -1.22 -8.29
N PRO A 96 6.66 -0.86 -7.24
CA PRO A 96 7.84 -1.63 -6.81
C PRO A 96 7.50 -3.07 -6.43
N THR A 97 6.30 -3.30 -5.90
CA THR A 97 5.82 -4.63 -5.55
C THR A 97 5.49 -5.52 -6.75
N GLN A 98 5.19 -4.94 -7.92
CA GLN A 98 5.04 -5.71 -9.15
C GLN A 98 6.42 -6.14 -9.65
N GLY A 99 7.40 -5.24 -9.62
CA GLY A 99 8.79 -5.59 -9.98
C GLY A 99 9.39 -6.67 -9.07
N LEU A 100 9.14 -6.60 -7.76
CA LEU A 100 9.58 -7.65 -6.82
C LEU A 100 8.87 -8.99 -7.07
N LEU A 101 7.58 -8.97 -7.41
CA LEU A 101 6.86 -10.18 -7.78
C LEU A 101 7.42 -10.80 -9.06
N ASP A 102 7.66 -9.98 -10.08
CA ASP A 102 8.18 -10.45 -11.37
C ASP A 102 9.58 -11.08 -11.20
N ILE A 103 10.45 -10.46 -10.39
CA ILE A 103 11.76 -11.01 -10.03
C ILE A 103 11.61 -12.34 -9.27
N TYR A 104 10.68 -12.42 -8.31
CA TYR A 104 10.43 -13.65 -7.57
C TYR A 104 9.89 -14.78 -8.47
N THR A 105 9.02 -14.46 -9.43
CA THR A 105 8.52 -15.42 -10.41
C THR A 105 9.64 -15.92 -11.32
N ILE A 106 10.48 -15.02 -11.86
CA ILE A 106 11.66 -15.39 -12.64
C ILE A 106 12.56 -16.34 -11.84
N TYR A 107 12.89 -15.97 -10.61
CA TYR A 107 13.72 -16.80 -9.74
C TYR A 107 13.10 -18.18 -9.45
N THR A 108 11.79 -18.23 -9.19
CA THR A 108 11.11 -19.49 -8.84
C THR A 108 11.01 -20.43 -10.03
N GLU A 109 10.74 -19.91 -11.23
CA GLU A 109 10.57 -20.72 -12.44
C GLU A 109 11.92 -21.06 -13.12
N LEU A 110 12.92 -20.17 -13.05
CA LEU A 110 14.19 -20.31 -13.77
C LEU A 110 15.39 -20.62 -12.85
N GLY A 111 15.22 -20.54 -11.53
CA GLY A 111 16.25 -20.89 -10.53
C GLY A 111 17.37 -19.86 -10.36
N THR A 112 17.50 -18.90 -11.29
CA THR A 112 18.43 -17.78 -11.23
C THR A 112 17.81 -16.55 -11.86
N ILE A 113 18.22 -15.37 -11.39
CA ILE A 113 17.86 -14.07 -12.00
C ILE A 113 19.04 -13.56 -12.83
N ASP A 114 20.27 -13.91 -12.43
CA ASP A 114 21.48 -13.63 -13.20
C ASP A 114 21.59 -14.67 -14.33
N GLY A 115 21.71 -14.17 -15.56
CA GLY A 115 21.80 -14.99 -16.78
C GLY A 115 23.09 -15.78 -16.89
#